data_AF-A0AAJ1U678-F1
#
_entry.id   AF-A0AAJ1U678-F1
#
_cell.length_a   1.000
_cell.length_b   1.000
_cell.length_c   1.000
_cell.angle_alpha   90.00
_cell.angle_beta   90.00
_cell.angle_gamma   90.00
#
_symmetry.space_group_name_H-M   'P 1'
#
loop_
_entity.id
_entity.type
_entity.pdbx_description
1 polymer ?
#
loop_
_entity_poly.entity_id
_entity_poly.type
_entity_poly.pdbx_seq_one_letter_code
_entity_poly.pdbx_strand_id
1 'polypeptide(L)'
;MPTPTVSRERRLGAWWLLVVGGLALLVLGGTGVLPDVTEGIGAVAVTSAYTWALAARTGGRPIVFAALAAVAGAAVLLLDTQELRTGAAVMTCTVGAVLGVMATVPARQFLIAVREVVIAVVLSGGAAVAAVGYAPTISLARFEYTVLALSFLVVLGLVYRLGAGLHGLGRRGVIAVVVGSLVLAVILAYAEALRRYGATSVVGSVLDSASWMLETVGGVPRPIQAALGVPALAWGTYMRARRRQGWWLCIFGVAATAPVANGVMNPSATLLQALLGVVYSLVIGFVIAYVVIRADLALTGSRGSRARRNEERSAVRPEPSRTRPLL
;
A
#
# COMPACT_ATOMS: atom_id res chain seq x y z
N MET A 1 38.20 -1.72 9.83
CA MET A 1 36.75 -1.67 10.13
C MET A 1 36.04 -1.07 8.93
N PRO A 2 35.07 -1.75 8.30
CA PRO A 2 34.33 -1.14 7.19
C PRO A 2 33.56 0.09 7.69
N THR A 3 33.64 1.18 6.95
CA THR A 3 32.85 2.38 7.21
C THR A 3 31.36 2.03 7.23
N PRO A 4 30.54 2.63 8.10
CA PRO A 4 29.13 2.26 8.28
C PRO A 4 28.31 2.35 6.98
N THR A 5 28.76 3.13 5.99
CA THR A 5 28.17 3.27 4.65
C THR A 5 28.27 2.00 3.80
N VAL A 6 29.45 1.36 3.76
CA VAL A 6 29.70 0.16 2.92
C VAL A 6 28.86 -1.03 3.40
N SER A 7 28.67 -1.18 4.71
CA SER A 7 27.82 -2.23 5.27
C SER A 7 26.34 -2.06 4.91
N ARG A 8 25.88 -0.83 4.69
CA ARG A 8 24.49 -0.49 4.37
C ARG A 8 24.16 -0.73 2.91
N GLU A 9 25.03 -0.27 2.01
CA GLU A 9 24.89 -0.51 0.57
C GLU A 9 24.83 -2.01 0.26
N ARG A 10 25.69 -2.80 0.92
CA ARG A 10 25.65 -4.27 0.83
C ARG A 10 24.32 -4.86 1.31
N ARG A 11 23.74 -4.37 2.41
CA ARG A 11 22.43 -4.83 2.91
C ARG A 11 21.29 -4.46 1.97
N LEU A 12 21.31 -3.27 1.38
CA LEU A 12 20.31 -2.84 0.40
C LEU A 12 20.44 -3.62 -0.92
N GLY A 13 21.67 -3.86 -1.37
CA GLY A 13 21.94 -4.71 -2.53
C GLY A 13 21.43 -6.13 -2.30
N ALA A 14 21.76 -6.74 -1.15
CA ALA A 14 21.26 -8.05 -0.77
C ALA A 14 19.72 -8.10 -0.70
N TRP A 15 19.09 -7.04 -0.17
CA TRP A 15 17.64 -6.95 -0.13
C TRP A 15 17.02 -6.91 -1.53
N TRP A 16 17.54 -6.07 -2.43
CA TRP A 16 17.05 -6.02 -3.81
C TRP A 16 17.30 -7.32 -4.56
N LEU A 17 18.44 -7.97 -4.34
CA LEU A 17 18.73 -9.28 -4.91
C LEU A 17 17.74 -10.34 -4.43
N LEU A 18 17.35 -10.34 -3.15
CA LEU A 18 16.34 -11.25 -2.62
C LEU A 18 14.96 -10.97 -3.20
N VAL A 19 14.57 -9.70 -3.33
CA VAL A 19 13.26 -9.33 -3.90
C VAL A 19 13.21 -9.66 -5.39
N VAL A 20 14.19 -9.22 -6.17
CA VAL A 20 14.23 -9.47 -7.62
C VAL A 20 14.43 -10.95 -7.92
N GLY A 21 15.31 -11.63 -7.18
CA GLY A 21 15.52 -13.07 -7.31
C GLY A 21 14.26 -13.87 -6.95
N GLY A 22 13.58 -13.51 -5.85
CA GLY A 22 12.31 -14.14 -5.47
C GLY A 22 11.19 -13.92 -6.49
N LEU A 23 11.07 -12.70 -7.03
CA LEU A 23 10.13 -12.40 -8.12
C LEU A 23 10.50 -13.14 -9.42
N ALA A 24 11.77 -13.29 -9.74
CA ALA A 24 12.21 -14.06 -10.90
C ALA A 24 11.86 -15.54 -10.76
N LEU A 25 12.05 -16.13 -9.57
CA LEU A 25 11.63 -17.50 -9.28
C LEU A 25 10.12 -17.69 -9.44
N LEU A 26 9.31 -16.72 -8.98
CA LEU A 26 7.86 -16.74 -9.17
C LEU A 26 7.47 -16.74 -10.66
N VAL A 27 8.09 -15.87 -11.46
CA VAL A 27 7.80 -15.79 -12.90
C VAL A 27 8.24 -17.05 -13.64
N LEU A 28 9.44 -17.54 -13.36
CA LEU A 28 9.99 -18.73 -14.03
C LEU A 28 9.25 -20.02 -13.63
N GLY A 29 8.85 -20.13 -12.36
CA GLY A 29 7.98 -21.20 -11.87
C GLY A 29 6.63 -21.18 -12.58
N GLY A 30 5.98 -20.00 -12.66
CA GLY A 30 4.69 -19.84 -13.33
C GLY A 30 4.70 -20.13 -14.83
N THR A 31 5.87 -20.08 -15.48
CA THR A 31 6.00 -20.50 -16.90
C THR A 31 6.16 -22.01 -17.09
N GLY A 32 6.28 -22.79 -16.01
CA GLY A 32 6.55 -24.24 -16.07
C GLY A 32 7.99 -24.59 -16.49
N VAL A 33 8.90 -23.60 -16.51
CA VAL A 33 10.31 -23.79 -16.85
C VAL A 33 11.08 -24.38 -15.67
N LEU A 34 10.66 -24.04 -14.46
CA LEU A 34 11.22 -24.53 -13.21
C LEU A 34 10.21 -25.43 -12.47
N PRO A 35 10.67 -26.26 -11.50
CA PRO A 35 9.77 -27.08 -10.69
C PRO A 35 8.74 -26.25 -9.91
N ASP A 36 7.55 -26.80 -9.69
CA ASP A 36 6.41 -26.13 -9.03
C ASP A 36 6.75 -25.53 -7.65
N VAL A 37 7.72 -26.12 -6.94
CA VAL A 37 8.17 -25.64 -5.62
C VAL A 37 8.84 -24.26 -5.69
N THR A 38 9.35 -23.86 -6.87
CA THR A 38 10.09 -22.59 -7.04
C THR A 38 9.23 -21.35 -6.85
N GLU A 39 7.93 -21.41 -7.18
CA GLU A 39 7.00 -20.32 -6.90
C GLU A 39 6.88 -20.06 -5.40
N GLY A 40 6.69 -21.12 -4.63
CA GLY A 40 6.63 -21.07 -3.17
C GLY A 40 7.90 -20.52 -2.55
N ILE A 41 9.08 -20.98 -3.01
CA ILE A 41 10.37 -20.47 -2.53
C ILE A 41 10.51 -18.97 -2.83
N GLY A 42 10.13 -18.54 -4.03
CA GLY A 42 10.12 -17.13 -4.42
C GLY A 42 9.20 -16.29 -3.55
N ALA A 43 7.99 -16.80 -3.26
CA ALA A 43 7.03 -16.16 -2.36
C ALA A 43 7.61 -15.97 -0.95
N VAL A 44 8.22 -17.00 -0.37
CA VAL A 44 8.85 -16.95 0.96
C VAL A 44 10.01 -15.95 0.99
N ALA A 45 10.84 -15.93 -0.05
CA ALA A 45 11.96 -14.99 -0.18
C ALA A 45 11.48 -13.53 -0.18
N VAL A 46 10.47 -13.20 -1.00
CA VAL A 46 9.90 -11.84 -1.06
C VAL A 46 9.21 -11.48 0.26
N THR A 47 8.43 -12.39 0.84
CA THR A 47 7.73 -12.19 2.13
C THR A 47 8.73 -11.87 3.25
N SER A 48 9.82 -12.63 3.31
CA SER A 48 10.88 -12.45 4.30
C SER A 48 11.63 -11.14 4.10
N ALA A 49 11.95 -10.80 2.85
CA ALA A 49 12.59 -9.53 2.49
C ALA A 49 11.70 -8.32 2.84
N TYR A 50 10.40 -8.40 2.56
CA TYR A 50 9.46 -7.32 2.87
C TYR A 50 9.26 -7.15 4.37
N THR A 51 9.17 -8.26 5.10
CA THR A 51 9.12 -8.27 6.56
C THR A 51 10.39 -7.65 7.16
N TRP A 52 11.57 -7.99 6.62
CA TRP A 52 12.83 -7.37 6.97
C TRP A 52 12.78 -5.85 6.77
N ALA A 53 12.33 -5.39 5.59
CA ALA A 53 12.28 -3.96 5.25
C ALA A 53 11.32 -3.19 6.15
N LEU A 54 10.14 -3.76 6.44
CA LEU A 54 9.16 -3.15 7.33
C LEU A 54 9.72 -3.02 8.75
N ALA A 55 10.33 -4.08 9.27
CA ALA A 55 10.98 -4.06 10.59
C ALA A 55 12.15 -3.06 10.63
N ALA A 56 12.97 -2.99 9.58
CA ALA A 56 14.09 -2.04 9.49
C ALA A 56 13.57 -0.58 9.45
N ARG A 57 12.48 -0.32 8.74
CA ARG A 57 11.88 1.01 8.62
C ARG A 57 11.19 1.46 9.90
N THR A 58 10.63 0.53 10.66
CA THR A 58 9.89 0.81 11.90
C THR A 58 10.76 0.74 13.16
N GLY A 59 12.09 0.61 13.03
CA GLY A 59 13.01 0.55 14.17
C GLY A 59 12.95 -0.75 14.97
N GLY A 60 12.45 -1.84 14.37
CA GLY A 60 12.37 -3.17 14.97
C GLY A 60 13.65 -4.00 14.84
N ARG A 61 13.53 -5.33 15.00
CA ARG A 61 14.63 -6.30 14.86
C ARG A 61 14.54 -7.03 13.50
N PRO A 62 15.08 -6.46 12.41
CA PRO A 62 14.76 -6.91 11.06
C PRO A 62 15.21 -8.33 10.75
N ILE A 63 16.35 -8.78 11.30
CA ILE A 63 16.84 -10.15 11.11
C ILE A 63 15.90 -11.17 11.76
N VAL A 64 15.41 -10.87 12.98
CA VAL A 64 14.51 -11.76 13.72
C VAL A 64 13.19 -11.90 12.98
N PHE A 65 12.57 -10.79 12.59
CA PHE A 65 11.28 -10.83 11.88
C PHE A 65 11.41 -11.47 10.48
N ALA A 66 12.51 -11.24 9.77
CA ALA A 66 12.76 -11.89 8.49
C ALA A 66 12.95 -13.41 8.65
N ALA A 67 13.70 -13.84 9.67
CA ALA A 67 13.89 -15.27 9.95
C ALA A 67 12.56 -15.94 10.35
N LEU A 68 11.75 -15.28 11.19
CA LEU A 68 10.41 -15.79 11.54
C LEU A 68 9.50 -15.89 10.33
N ALA A 69 9.51 -14.89 9.44
CA ALA A 69 8.76 -14.94 8.18
C ALA A 69 9.23 -16.08 7.26
N ALA A 70 10.55 -16.31 7.18
CA ALA A 70 11.12 -17.40 6.40
C ALA A 70 10.73 -18.77 6.97
N VAL A 71 10.81 -18.95 8.29
CA VAL A 71 10.41 -20.19 8.97
C VAL A 71 8.91 -20.45 8.82
N ALA A 72 8.08 -19.42 9.02
CA ALA A 72 6.63 -19.54 8.83
C ALA A 72 6.27 -19.87 7.38
N GLY A 73 6.91 -19.19 6.41
CA GLY A 73 6.74 -19.47 4.99
C GLY A 73 7.19 -20.88 4.60
N ALA A 74 8.34 -21.34 5.09
CA ALA A 74 8.80 -22.71 4.88
C ALA A 74 7.83 -23.74 5.49
N ALA A 75 7.31 -23.48 6.70
CA ALA A 75 6.31 -24.34 7.32
C ALA A 75 5.02 -24.43 6.48
N VAL A 76 4.58 -23.32 5.87
CA VAL A 76 3.43 -23.30 4.94
C VAL A 76 3.69 -24.21 3.74
N LEU A 77 4.89 -24.17 3.15
CA LEU A 77 5.24 -25.01 2.01
C LEU A 77 5.38 -26.49 2.38
N LEU A 78 5.87 -26.80 3.59
CA LEU A 78 6.06 -28.17 4.07
C LEU A 78 4.76 -28.85 4.51
N LEU A 79 3.86 -28.10 5.16
CA LEU A 79 2.60 -28.63 5.66
C LEU A 79 1.51 -28.69 4.60
N ASP A 80 1.62 -27.84 3.58
CA ASP A 80 0.79 -27.85 2.36
C ASP A 80 -0.74 -27.80 2.59
N THR A 81 -1.18 -27.22 3.70
CA THR A 81 -2.62 -27.03 3.97
C THR A 81 -3.13 -25.74 3.33
N GLN A 82 -4.36 -25.77 2.81
CA GLN A 82 -4.98 -24.62 2.14
C GLN A 82 -5.10 -23.40 3.06
N GLU A 83 -5.39 -23.62 4.35
CA GLU A 83 -5.55 -22.58 5.35
C GLU A 83 -4.25 -21.80 5.57
N LEU A 84 -3.11 -22.51 5.68
CA LEU A 84 -1.80 -21.90 5.85
C LEU A 84 -1.36 -21.13 4.60
N ARG A 85 -1.61 -21.66 3.39
CA ARG A 85 -1.32 -20.98 2.13
C ARG A 85 -2.10 -19.67 2.00
N THR A 86 -3.40 -19.71 2.28
CA THR A 86 -4.27 -18.52 2.26
C THR A 86 -3.86 -17.52 3.35
N GLY A 87 -3.56 -17.99 4.56
CA GLY A 87 -3.05 -17.14 5.64
C GLY A 87 -1.72 -16.45 5.28
N ALA A 88 -0.79 -17.18 4.67
CA ALA A 88 0.50 -16.65 4.21
C ALA A 88 0.32 -15.59 3.12
N ALA A 89 -0.57 -15.82 2.16
CA ALA A 89 -0.91 -14.84 1.12
C ALA A 89 -1.49 -13.54 1.72
N VAL A 90 -2.44 -13.66 2.66
CA VAL A 90 -3.03 -12.51 3.37
C VAL A 90 -1.96 -11.72 4.13
N MET A 91 -1.09 -12.41 4.88
CA MET A 91 -0.03 -11.76 5.65
C MET A 91 1.01 -11.10 4.75
N THR A 92 1.36 -11.72 3.63
CA THR A 92 2.30 -11.16 2.63
C THR A 92 1.76 -9.85 2.05
N CYS A 93 0.51 -9.85 1.60
CA CYS A 93 -0.16 -8.64 1.11
C CYS A 93 -0.29 -7.57 2.19
N THR A 94 -0.58 -7.96 3.43
CA THR A 94 -0.68 -7.02 4.57
C THR A 94 0.67 -6.34 4.83
N VAL A 95 1.76 -7.12 4.90
CA VAL A 95 3.11 -6.59 5.09
C VAL A 95 3.49 -5.67 3.93
N GLY A 96 3.22 -6.06 2.68
CA GLY A 96 3.47 -5.22 1.50
C GLY A 96 2.70 -3.91 1.49
N ALA A 97 1.40 -3.96 1.83
CA ALA A 97 0.55 -2.79 1.89
C ALA A 97 1.05 -1.78 2.94
N VAL A 98 1.40 -2.26 4.14
CA VAL A 98 1.93 -1.44 5.23
C VAL A 98 3.34 -0.92 4.90
N LEU A 99 4.20 -1.77 4.33
CA LEU A 99 5.54 -1.39 3.88
C LEU A 99 5.46 -0.27 2.84
N GLY A 100 4.54 -0.35 1.89
CA GLY A 100 4.30 0.71 0.90
C GLY A 100 4.05 2.07 1.57
N VAL A 101 3.18 2.12 2.59
CA VAL A 101 2.92 3.34 3.35
C VAL A 101 4.15 3.80 4.14
N MET A 102 4.81 2.91 4.88
CA MET A 102 5.95 3.24 5.75
C MET A 102 7.22 3.64 4.97
N ALA A 103 7.35 3.16 3.73
CA ALA A 103 8.45 3.49 2.84
C ALA A 103 8.37 4.92 2.27
N THR A 104 7.19 5.56 2.34
CA THR A 104 7.04 6.93 1.87
C THR A 104 7.86 7.92 2.70
N VAL A 105 8.38 8.94 2.03
CA VAL A 105 9.06 10.07 2.67
C VAL A 105 8.23 11.36 2.57
N PRO A 106 8.50 12.37 3.42
CA PRO A 106 7.83 13.66 3.31
C PRO A 106 8.03 14.32 1.94
N ALA A 107 6.95 14.85 1.38
CA ALA A 107 6.96 15.47 0.07
C ALA A 107 6.73 16.98 0.18
N ARG A 108 7.71 17.79 -0.24
CA ARG A 108 7.55 19.27 -0.28
C ARG A 108 6.66 19.74 -1.42
N GLN A 109 6.69 19.00 -2.53
CA GLN A 109 6.01 19.29 -3.78
C GLN A 109 5.05 18.16 -4.16
N PHE A 110 4.02 18.48 -4.93
CA PHE A 110 3.02 17.51 -5.38
C PHE A 110 3.63 16.37 -6.21
N LEU A 111 4.57 16.66 -7.11
CA LEU A 111 5.23 15.63 -7.92
C LEU A 111 6.05 14.64 -7.07
N ILE A 112 6.64 15.12 -5.97
CA ILE A 112 7.31 14.23 -5.01
C ILE A 112 6.27 13.34 -4.33
N ALA A 113 5.11 13.88 -3.95
CA ALA A 113 4.02 13.08 -3.37
C ALA A 113 3.51 12.02 -4.34
N VAL A 114 3.33 12.37 -5.63
CA VAL A 114 2.98 11.42 -6.70
C VAL A 114 3.99 10.29 -6.76
N ARG A 115 5.29 10.61 -6.80
CA ARG A 115 6.36 9.61 -6.80
C ARG A 115 6.28 8.68 -5.58
N GLU A 116 6.06 9.23 -4.38
CA GLU A 116 5.98 8.41 -3.17
C GLU A 116 4.76 7.47 -3.17
N VAL A 117 3.61 7.91 -3.69
CA VAL A 117 2.43 7.04 -3.84
C VAL A 117 2.68 5.94 -4.86
N VAL A 118 3.30 6.27 -6.00
CA VAL A 118 3.64 5.26 -7.03
C VAL A 118 4.58 4.21 -6.45
N ILE A 119 5.62 4.62 -5.71
CA ILE A 119 6.54 3.69 -5.05
C ILE A 119 5.80 2.81 -4.04
N ALA A 120 4.87 3.37 -3.25
CA ALA A 120 4.07 2.60 -2.31
C ALA A 120 3.21 1.53 -2.99
N VAL A 121 2.57 1.88 -4.11
CA VAL A 121 1.77 0.95 -4.92
C VAL A 121 2.62 -0.12 -5.57
N VAL A 122 3.80 0.22 -6.09
CA VAL A 122 4.75 -0.75 -6.68
C VAL A 122 5.22 -1.76 -5.65
N LEU A 123 5.57 -1.31 -4.44
CA LEU A 123 5.92 -2.21 -3.34
C LEU A 123 4.74 -3.13 -3.01
N SER A 124 3.53 -2.60 -2.89
CA SER A 124 2.34 -3.45 -2.68
C SER A 124 2.10 -4.46 -3.80
N GLY A 125 2.34 -4.06 -5.06
CA GLY A 125 2.27 -4.93 -6.22
C GLY A 125 3.25 -6.10 -6.16
N GLY A 126 4.50 -5.86 -5.71
CA GLY A 126 5.46 -6.92 -5.49
C GLY A 126 5.00 -7.95 -4.45
N ALA A 127 4.37 -7.50 -3.36
CA ALA A 127 3.77 -8.40 -2.38
C ALA A 127 2.55 -9.16 -2.93
N ALA A 128 1.73 -8.51 -3.75
CA ALA A 128 0.59 -9.14 -4.41
C ALA A 128 1.04 -10.28 -5.33
N VAL A 129 2.08 -10.06 -6.14
CA VAL A 129 2.67 -11.11 -6.99
C VAL A 129 3.27 -12.21 -6.15
N ALA A 130 3.99 -11.88 -5.07
CA ALA A 130 4.55 -12.88 -4.17
C ALA A 130 3.47 -13.75 -3.50
N ALA A 131 2.34 -13.16 -3.14
CA ALA A 131 1.24 -13.90 -2.54
C ALA A 131 0.66 -14.97 -3.49
N VAL A 132 0.76 -14.80 -4.81
CA VAL A 132 0.30 -15.80 -5.80
C VAL A 132 1.08 -17.10 -5.68
N GLY A 133 2.39 -17.03 -5.38
CA GLY A 133 3.23 -18.23 -5.27
C GLY A 133 2.90 -19.15 -4.09
N TYR A 134 2.04 -18.73 -3.17
CA TYR A 134 1.46 -19.63 -2.17
C TYR A 134 0.28 -20.44 -2.70
N ALA A 135 -0.21 -20.16 -3.91
CA ALA A 135 -1.41 -20.72 -4.52
C ALA A 135 -2.61 -20.75 -3.56
N PRO A 136 -3.06 -19.58 -3.03
CA PRO A 136 -4.10 -19.53 -2.01
C PRO A 136 -5.49 -19.82 -2.59
N THR A 137 -6.33 -20.52 -1.84
CA THR A 137 -7.75 -20.69 -2.17
C THR A 137 -8.56 -19.56 -1.53
N ILE A 138 -9.10 -18.66 -2.35
CA ILE A 138 -9.68 -17.40 -1.84
C ILE A 138 -11.11 -17.15 -2.35
N SER A 139 -11.93 -16.59 -1.46
CA SER A 139 -13.03 -15.73 -1.88
C SER A 139 -12.49 -14.31 -2.00
N LEU A 140 -12.52 -13.75 -3.21
CA LEU A 140 -11.85 -12.48 -3.53
C LEU A 140 -12.28 -11.32 -2.60
N ALA A 141 -13.58 -11.23 -2.30
CA ALA A 141 -14.12 -10.22 -1.38
C ALA A 141 -13.61 -10.41 0.07
N ARG A 142 -13.61 -11.65 0.59
CA ARG A 142 -13.11 -11.93 1.94
C ARG A 142 -11.62 -11.67 2.04
N PHE A 143 -10.86 -12.04 1.01
CA PHE A 143 -9.43 -11.80 0.94
C PHE A 143 -9.14 -10.29 0.98
N GLU A 144 -9.82 -9.49 0.15
CA GLU A 144 -9.66 -8.03 0.12
C GLU A 144 -9.98 -7.40 1.49
N TYR A 145 -11.12 -7.74 2.10
CA TYR A 145 -11.48 -7.19 3.41
C TYR A 145 -10.53 -7.60 4.52
N THR A 146 -10.03 -8.82 4.49
CA THR A 146 -9.09 -9.32 5.51
C THR A 146 -7.76 -8.61 5.39
N VAL A 147 -7.19 -8.50 4.18
CA VAL A 147 -5.93 -7.76 3.95
C VAL A 147 -6.09 -6.30 4.33
N LEU A 148 -7.21 -5.66 3.93
CA LEU A 148 -7.48 -4.26 4.25
C LEU A 148 -7.59 -4.03 5.76
N ALA A 149 -8.38 -4.85 6.46
CA ALA A 149 -8.60 -4.74 7.90
C ALA A 149 -7.30 -4.95 8.68
N LEU A 150 -6.55 -6.01 8.39
CA LEU A 150 -5.26 -6.28 9.03
C LEU A 150 -4.25 -5.16 8.75
N SER A 151 -4.22 -4.64 7.52
CA SER A 151 -3.33 -3.52 7.15
C SER A 151 -3.67 -2.26 7.95
N PHE A 152 -4.96 -1.95 8.12
CA PHE A 152 -5.40 -0.83 8.96
C PHE A 152 -4.99 -1.02 10.42
N LEU A 153 -5.17 -2.21 10.99
CA LEU A 153 -4.77 -2.50 12.37
C LEU A 153 -3.27 -2.31 12.58
N VAL A 154 -2.45 -2.88 11.70
CA VAL A 154 -0.98 -2.78 11.80
C VAL A 154 -0.52 -1.34 11.57
N VAL A 155 -1.01 -0.67 10.52
CA VAL A 155 -0.58 0.71 10.21
C VAL A 155 -1.03 1.68 11.30
N LEU A 156 -2.20 1.49 11.91
CA LEU A 156 -2.68 2.28 13.03
C LEU A 156 -1.74 2.13 14.24
N GLY A 157 -1.35 0.91 14.59
CA GLY A 157 -0.39 0.67 15.67
C GLY A 157 0.98 1.33 15.43
N LEU A 158 1.48 1.28 14.20
CA LEU A 158 2.73 1.95 13.81
C LEU A 158 2.60 3.48 13.84
N VAL A 159 1.53 4.01 13.26
CA VAL A 159 1.28 5.46 13.21
C VAL A 159 1.01 6.02 14.59
N TYR A 160 0.35 5.29 15.49
CA TYR A 160 0.16 5.72 16.86
C TYR A 160 1.50 6.07 17.52
N ARG A 161 2.54 5.25 17.31
CA ARG A 161 3.91 5.52 17.80
C ARG A 161 4.56 6.70 17.06
N LEU A 162 4.46 6.73 15.73
CA LEU A 162 5.09 7.77 14.90
C LEU A 162 4.44 9.15 15.07
N GLY A 163 3.14 9.20 15.31
CA GLY A 163 2.30 10.38 15.40
C GLY A 163 2.29 11.09 16.76
N ALA A 164 3.06 10.62 17.75
CA ALA A 164 3.02 11.07 19.15
C ALA A 164 1.77 10.60 19.93
N GLY A 165 1.13 9.51 19.51
CA GLY A 165 -0.15 9.07 20.04
C GLY A 165 -1.28 10.06 19.75
N LEU A 166 -2.39 9.93 20.48
CA LEU A 166 -3.55 10.83 20.34
C LEU A 166 -3.21 12.30 20.66
N HIS A 167 -2.17 12.54 21.46
CA HIS A 167 -1.72 13.90 21.78
C HIS A 167 -1.13 14.65 20.57
N GLY A 168 -0.59 13.93 19.58
CA GLY A 168 -0.14 14.54 18.33
C GLY A 168 -1.26 14.76 17.30
N LEU A 169 -2.48 14.32 17.62
CA LEU A 169 -3.69 14.39 16.82
C LEU A 169 -4.32 15.78 17.03
N GLY A 170 -3.62 16.84 16.61
CA GLY A 170 -4.21 18.19 16.64
C GLY A 170 -5.42 18.29 15.71
N ARG A 171 -6.12 19.44 15.73
CA ARG A 171 -7.44 19.63 15.06
C ARG A 171 -7.51 19.08 13.62
N ARG A 172 -6.47 19.29 12.80
CA ARG A 172 -6.45 18.78 11.41
C ARG A 172 -6.31 17.26 11.33
N GLY A 173 -5.52 16.67 12.23
CA GLY A 173 -5.42 15.22 12.35
C GLY A 173 -6.77 14.60 12.70
N VAL A 174 -7.52 15.21 13.63
CA VAL A 174 -8.86 14.73 14.03
C VAL A 174 -9.81 14.79 12.84
N ILE A 175 -9.89 15.94 12.17
CA ILE A 175 -10.74 16.12 10.99
C ILE A 175 -10.38 15.09 9.92
N ALA A 176 -9.09 14.89 9.64
CA ALA A 176 -8.66 13.94 8.63
C ALA A 176 -9.02 12.49 8.99
N VAL A 177 -8.86 12.08 10.25
CA VAL A 177 -9.27 10.74 10.72
C VAL A 177 -10.77 10.57 10.62
N VAL A 178 -11.56 11.52 11.10
CA VAL A 178 -13.03 11.46 11.06
C VAL A 178 -13.53 11.41 9.62
N VAL A 179 -13.07 12.33 8.76
CA VAL A 179 -13.48 12.38 7.35
C VAL A 179 -13.02 11.14 6.60
N GLY A 180 -11.77 10.70 6.79
CA GLY A 180 -11.25 9.49 6.16
C GLY A 180 -12.01 8.24 6.58
N SER A 181 -12.31 8.09 7.87
CA SER A 181 -13.12 6.98 8.40
C SER A 181 -14.56 7.04 7.89
N LEU A 182 -15.16 8.23 7.79
CA LEU A 182 -16.51 8.41 7.24
C LEU A 182 -16.56 8.03 5.76
N VAL A 183 -15.62 8.53 4.95
CA VAL A 183 -15.53 8.18 3.52
C VAL A 183 -15.34 6.67 3.35
N LEU A 184 -14.45 6.06 4.13
CA LEU A 184 -14.26 4.61 4.11
C LEU A 184 -15.56 3.86 4.45
N ALA A 185 -16.22 4.26 5.54
CA ALA A 185 -17.47 3.65 5.98
C ALA A 185 -18.57 3.77 4.92
N VAL A 186 -18.71 4.94 4.29
CA VAL A 186 -19.68 5.16 3.20
C VAL A 186 -19.38 4.26 2.01
N ILE A 187 -18.12 4.17 1.56
CA ILE A 187 -17.75 3.32 0.42
C ILE A 187 -18.03 1.84 0.73
N LEU A 188 -17.65 1.37 1.92
CA LEU A 188 -17.89 -0.02 2.34
C LEU A 188 -19.38 -0.33 2.53
N ALA A 189 -20.11 0.56 3.18
CA ALA A 189 -21.56 0.43 3.39
C ALA A 189 -22.30 0.42 2.06
N TYR A 190 -21.93 1.30 1.12
CA TYR A 190 -22.50 1.32 -0.23
C TYR A 190 -22.20 0.02 -0.98
N ALA A 191 -20.95 -0.45 -0.94
CA ALA A 191 -20.57 -1.71 -1.57
C ALA A 191 -21.31 -2.92 -0.98
N GLU A 192 -21.54 -2.94 0.34
CA GLU A 192 -22.29 -4.00 1.02
C GLU A 192 -23.79 -3.91 0.71
N ALA A 193 -24.35 -2.70 0.73
CA ALA A 193 -25.75 -2.46 0.39
C ALA A 193 -26.05 -2.88 -1.05
N LEU A 194 -25.16 -2.56 -2.00
CA LEU A 194 -25.30 -3.00 -3.38
C LEU A 194 -25.24 -4.53 -3.51
N ARG A 195 -24.39 -5.21 -2.70
CA ARG A 195 -24.27 -6.67 -2.71
C ARG A 195 -25.45 -7.40 -2.05
N ARG A 196 -26.09 -6.82 -1.03
CA ARG A 196 -27.20 -7.47 -0.28
C ARG A 196 -28.59 -7.05 -0.73
N TYR A 197 -28.74 -5.78 -1.10
CA TYR A 197 -30.04 -5.12 -1.29
C TYR A 197 -30.13 -4.40 -2.64
N GLY A 198 -29.13 -4.55 -3.50
CA GLY A 198 -29.10 -3.87 -4.79
C GLY A 198 -30.32 -4.23 -5.63
N ALA A 199 -31.18 -3.26 -5.90
CA ALA A 199 -32.23 -3.41 -6.88
C ALA A 199 -31.60 -3.78 -8.23
N THR A 200 -32.20 -4.73 -8.95
CA THR A 200 -31.67 -5.26 -10.22
C THR A 200 -31.35 -4.18 -11.25
N SER A 201 -32.10 -3.07 -11.27
CA SER A 201 -31.85 -1.93 -12.16
C SER A 201 -30.59 -1.12 -11.79
N VAL A 202 -30.36 -0.88 -10.50
CA VAL A 202 -29.18 -0.13 -10.01
C VAL A 202 -27.92 -0.98 -10.17
N VAL A 203 -28.00 -2.28 -9.83
CA VAL A 203 -26.90 -3.22 -10.06
C VAL A 203 -26.63 -3.36 -11.56
N GLY A 204 -27.67 -3.48 -12.39
CA GLY A 204 -27.56 -3.54 -13.85
C GLY A 204 -26.80 -2.36 -14.43
N SER A 205 -27.23 -1.13 -14.17
CA SER A 205 -26.54 0.08 -14.67
C SER A 205 -25.06 0.19 -14.26
N VAL A 206 -24.71 -0.23 -13.04
CA VAL A 206 -23.31 -0.26 -12.57
C VAL A 206 -22.51 -1.33 -13.32
N LEU A 207 -23.10 -2.51 -13.51
CA LEU A 207 -22.47 -3.60 -14.26
C LEU A 207 -22.30 -3.25 -15.74
N ASP A 208 -23.31 -2.61 -16.36
CA ASP A 208 -23.29 -2.14 -17.74
C ASP A 208 -22.22 -1.06 -17.95
N SER A 209 -22.06 -0.17 -16.97
CA SER A 209 -20.98 0.82 -16.98
C SER A 209 -19.61 0.15 -16.85
N ALA A 210 -19.50 -0.86 -15.99
CA ALA A 210 -18.26 -1.61 -15.79
C ALA A 210 -17.88 -2.43 -17.04
N SER A 211 -18.84 -3.09 -17.69
CA SER A 211 -18.61 -3.82 -18.94
C SER A 211 -18.21 -2.86 -20.05
N TRP A 212 -18.91 -1.73 -20.20
CA TRP A 212 -18.55 -0.69 -21.17
C TRP A 212 -17.11 -0.17 -20.96
N MET A 213 -16.71 0.07 -19.70
CA MET A 213 -15.33 0.48 -19.39
C MET A 213 -14.31 -0.61 -19.70
N LEU A 214 -14.63 -1.88 -19.44
CA LEU A 214 -13.75 -3.00 -19.78
C LEU A 214 -13.60 -3.17 -21.29
N GLU A 215 -14.68 -3.02 -22.05
CA GLU A 215 -14.68 -3.15 -23.52
C GLU A 215 -14.01 -1.95 -24.21
N THR A 216 -14.25 -0.74 -23.72
CA THR A 216 -13.79 0.50 -24.38
C THR A 216 -12.39 0.91 -23.91
N VAL A 217 -12.15 0.83 -22.60
CA VAL A 217 -10.99 1.44 -21.94
C VAL A 217 -10.07 0.36 -21.34
N GLY A 218 -10.52 -0.89 -21.23
CA GLY A 218 -9.69 -2.03 -20.81
C GLY A 218 -9.51 -2.16 -19.29
N GLY A 219 -10.19 -1.36 -18.46
CA GLY A 219 -10.04 -1.45 -17.00
C GLY A 219 -11.03 -0.58 -16.23
N VAL A 220 -11.34 -0.98 -14.99
CA VAL A 220 -12.27 -0.28 -14.09
C VAL A 220 -11.52 0.27 -12.88
N PRO A 221 -11.65 1.57 -12.54
CA PRO A 221 -11.02 2.14 -11.36
C PRO A 221 -11.60 1.54 -10.08
N ARG A 222 -10.75 1.39 -9.06
CA ARG A 222 -11.07 0.85 -7.75
C ARG A 222 -11.52 1.98 -6.83
N PRO A 223 -12.80 2.05 -6.40
CA PRO A 223 -13.33 3.22 -5.69
C PRO A 223 -12.59 3.54 -4.38
N ILE A 224 -12.28 2.53 -3.56
CA ILE A 224 -11.54 2.70 -2.29
C ILE A 224 -10.14 3.29 -2.55
N GLN A 225 -9.47 2.81 -3.58
CA GLN A 225 -8.12 3.27 -3.95
C GLN A 225 -8.15 4.70 -4.50
N ALA A 226 -9.09 4.99 -5.41
CA ALA A 226 -9.20 6.28 -6.09
C ALA A 226 -9.73 7.41 -5.19
N ALA A 227 -10.80 7.16 -4.44
CA ALA A 227 -11.50 8.19 -3.69
C ALA A 227 -10.88 8.48 -2.31
N LEU A 228 -10.23 7.48 -1.70
CA LEU A 228 -9.69 7.60 -0.34
C LEU A 228 -8.19 7.34 -0.28
N GLY A 229 -7.75 6.16 -0.74
CA GLY A 229 -6.38 5.70 -0.52
C GLY A 229 -5.31 6.62 -1.10
N VAL A 230 -5.35 6.83 -2.42
CA VAL A 230 -4.38 7.64 -3.16
C VAL A 230 -4.41 9.10 -2.67
N PRO A 231 -5.59 9.76 -2.54
CA PRO A 231 -5.66 11.12 -2.00
C PRO A 231 -5.07 11.25 -0.60
N ALA A 232 -5.40 10.33 0.30
CA ALA A 232 -4.94 10.39 1.68
C ALA A 232 -3.43 10.17 1.79
N LEU A 233 -2.84 9.26 1.00
CA LEU A 233 -1.39 9.04 1.01
C LEU A 233 -0.62 10.22 0.41
N ALA A 234 -1.10 10.79 -0.70
CA ALA A 234 -0.50 11.97 -1.32
C ALA A 234 -0.59 13.20 -0.40
N TRP A 235 -1.76 13.47 0.18
CA TRP A 235 -1.93 14.57 1.11
C TRP A 235 -1.19 14.34 2.43
N GLY A 236 -1.14 13.12 2.93
CA GLY A 236 -0.40 12.74 4.13
C GLY A 236 1.12 12.95 3.99
N THR A 237 1.71 12.50 2.88
CA THR A 237 3.14 12.75 2.59
C THR A 237 3.43 14.24 2.41
N TYR A 238 2.52 14.99 1.80
CA TYR A 238 2.61 16.44 1.70
C TYR A 238 2.54 17.15 3.05
N MET A 239 1.63 16.72 3.93
CA MET A 239 1.49 17.24 5.29
C MET A 239 2.67 16.88 6.17
N ARG A 240 3.26 15.67 6.03
CA ARG A 240 4.43 15.23 6.80
C ARG A 240 5.64 16.14 6.66
N ALA A 241 5.79 16.82 5.51
CA ALA A 241 6.87 17.78 5.29
C ALA A 241 6.75 19.03 6.18
N ARG A 242 5.55 19.30 6.71
CA ARG A 242 5.20 20.51 7.46
C ARG A 242 4.80 20.20 8.90
N ARG A 243 4.12 19.08 9.14
CA ARG A 243 3.44 18.74 10.41
C ARG A 243 3.48 17.25 10.67
N ARG A 244 3.66 16.85 11.94
CA ARG A 244 3.62 15.45 12.38
C ARG A 244 2.26 14.78 12.16
N GLN A 245 1.18 15.58 12.13
CA GLN A 245 -0.19 15.13 11.89
C GLN A 245 -0.38 14.41 10.54
N GLY A 246 0.50 14.64 9.56
CA GLY A 246 0.40 13.98 8.26
C GLY A 246 0.48 12.45 8.34
N TRP A 247 1.08 11.89 9.40
CA TRP A 247 1.08 10.44 9.63
C TRP A 247 -0.32 9.85 9.82
N TRP A 248 -1.24 10.59 10.45
CA TRP A 248 -2.63 10.15 10.64
C TRP A 248 -3.38 10.01 9.32
N LEU A 249 -3.09 10.88 8.34
CA LEU A 249 -3.63 10.74 6.98
C LEU A 249 -3.03 9.52 6.26
N CYS A 250 -1.73 9.27 6.46
CA CYS A 250 -1.04 8.13 5.84
C CYS A 250 -1.61 6.77 6.27
N ILE A 251 -2.32 6.66 7.40
CA ILE A 251 -3.04 5.43 7.80
C ILE A 251 -3.95 4.97 6.65
N PHE A 252 -4.74 5.88 6.08
CA PHE A 252 -5.63 5.58 4.96
C PHE A 252 -4.89 5.27 3.66
N GLY A 253 -3.57 5.49 3.60
CA GLY A 253 -2.75 5.04 2.48
C GLY A 253 -2.78 3.53 2.27
N VAL A 254 -3.14 2.72 3.28
CA VAL A 254 -3.35 1.28 3.07
C VAL A 254 -4.54 0.99 2.17
N ALA A 255 -5.54 1.89 2.10
CA ALA A 255 -6.60 1.81 1.11
C ALA A 255 -6.09 2.07 -0.32
N ALA A 256 -4.88 2.63 -0.48
CA ALA A 256 -4.23 2.76 -1.79
C ALA A 256 -3.49 1.48 -2.19
N THR A 257 -2.90 0.79 -1.21
CA THR A 257 -1.94 -0.29 -1.43
C THR A 257 -2.57 -1.67 -1.30
N ALA A 258 -3.44 -1.92 -0.32
CA ALA A 258 -4.07 -3.22 -0.10
C ALA A 258 -4.91 -3.71 -1.30
N PRO A 259 -5.73 -2.86 -1.98
CA PRO A 259 -6.53 -3.31 -3.11
C PRO A 259 -5.72 -3.75 -4.34
N VAL A 260 -4.40 -3.48 -4.39
CA VAL A 260 -3.53 -3.96 -5.48
C VAL A 260 -3.53 -5.49 -5.53
N ALA A 261 -3.57 -6.15 -4.37
CA ALA A 261 -3.62 -7.61 -4.28
C ALA A 261 -4.87 -8.21 -4.92
N ASN A 262 -6.02 -7.56 -4.75
CA ASN A 262 -7.27 -7.98 -5.38
C ASN A 262 -7.19 -7.93 -6.92
N GLY A 263 -6.36 -7.05 -7.51
CA GLY A 263 -6.15 -7.05 -8.97
C GLY A 263 -5.40 -8.29 -9.46
N VAL A 264 -4.31 -8.62 -8.79
CA VAL A 264 -3.44 -9.76 -9.14
C VAL A 264 -4.14 -11.10 -8.87
N MET A 265 -4.96 -11.15 -7.82
CA MET A 265 -5.62 -12.38 -7.35
C MET A 265 -6.96 -12.67 -8.03
N ASN A 266 -7.45 -11.79 -8.91
CA ASN A 266 -8.74 -11.99 -9.57
C ASN A 266 -8.59 -12.93 -10.77
N PRO A 267 -9.15 -14.16 -10.73
CA PRO A 267 -9.03 -15.10 -11.84
C PRO A 267 -9.83 -14.67 -13.08
N SER A 268 -10.79 -13.77 -12.92
CA SER A 268 -11.66 -13.30 -14.00
C SER A 268 -11.12 -12.08 -14.75
N ALA A 269 -9.99 -11.51 -14.31
CA ALA A 269 -9.40 -10.33 -14.92
C ALA A 269 -8.01 -10.65 -15.48
N THR A 270 -7.67 -10.07 -16.63
CA THR A 270 -6.30 -10.14 -17.14
C THR A 270 -5.37 -9.25 -16.31
N LEU A 271 -4.07 -9.55 -16.31
CA LEU A 271 -3.09 -8.72 -15.61
C LEU A 271 -3.08 -7.28 -16.13
N LEU A 272 -3.34 -7.08 -17.43
CA LEU A 272 -3.48 -5.76 -18.02
C LEU A 272 -4.70 -5.01 -17.48
N GLN A 273 -5.86 -5.67 -17.38
CA GLN A 273 -7.07 -5.07 -16.79
C GLN A 273 -6.83 -4.68 -15.32
N ALA A 274 -6.16 -5.54 -14.56
CA ALA A 274 -5.78 -5.25 -13.18
C ALA A 274 -4.86 -4.03 -13.08
N LEU A 275 -3.83 -3.95 -13.94
CA LEU A 275 -2.90 -2.84 -14.02
C LEU A 275 -3.61 -1.53 -14.39
N LEU A 276 -4.43 -1.54 -15.45
CA LEU A 276 -5.19 -0.38 -15.88
C LEU A 276 -6.14 0.11 -14.78
N GLY A 277 -6.81 -0.80 -14.07
CA GLY A 277 -7.64 -0.43 -12.92
C GLY A 277 -6.86 0.30 -11.82
N VAL A 278 -5.63 -0.13 -11.51
CA VAL A 278 -4.73 0.57 -10.58
C VAL A 278 -4.30 1.94 -11.13
N VAL A 279 -3.92 2.01 -12.41
CA VAL A 279 -3.51 3.27 -13.06
C VAL A 279 -4.64 4.29 -13.07
N TYR A 280 -5.86 3.90 -13.44
CA TYR A 280 -7.02 4.80 -13.43
C TYR A 280 -7.34 5.28 -12.02
N SER A 281 -7.22 4.39 -11.03
CA SER A 281 -7.39 4.77 -9.62
C SER A 281 -6.34 5.79 -9.16
N LEU A 282 -5.09 5.63 -9.59
CA LEU A 282 -4.01 6.59 -9.33
C LEU A 282 -4.31 7.94 -9.96
N VAL A 283 -4.70 7.98 -11.25
CA VAL A 283 -5.01 9.22 -11.95
C VAL A 283 -6.14 9.98 -11.25
N ILE A 284 -7.28 9.32 -11.02
CA ILE A 284 -8.43 9.92 -10.34
C ILE A 284 -8.02 10.40 -8.94
N GLY A 285 -7.32 9.55 -8.19
CA GLY A 285 -6.87 9.88 -6.84
C GLY A 285 -5.88 11.04 -6.79
N PHE A 286 -4.99 11.19 -7.78
CA PHE A 286 -4.09 12.34 -7.86
C PHE A 286 -4.81 13.64 -8.19
N VAL A 287 -5.84 13.60 -9.03
CA VAL A 287 -6.70 14.77 -9.28
C VAL A 287 -7.37 15.22 -7.97
N ILE A 288 -7.98 14.28 -7.23
CA ILE A 288 -8.60 14.57 -5.93
C ILE A 288 -7.54 15.10 -4.94
N ALA A 289 -6.38 14.44 -4.85
CA ALA A 289 -5.28 14.86 -3.98
C ALA A 289 -4.84 16.29 -4.27
N TYR A 290 -4.69 16.64 -5.55
CA TYR A 290 -4.30 17.97 -5.99
C TYR A 290 -5.32 19.00 -5.51
N VAL A 291 -6.61 18.76 -5.74
CA VAL A 291 -7.68 19.66 -5.31
C VAL A 291 -7.67 19.83 -3.79
N VAL A 292 -7.59 18.75 -3.02
CA VAL A 292 -7.57 18.78 -1.55
C VAL A 292 -6.36 19.57 -1.02
N ILE A 293 -5.17 19.32 -1.57
CA ILE A 293 -3.95 20.05 -1.19
C ILE A 293 -4.10 21.54 -1.50
N ARG A 294 -4.66 21.89 -2.67
CA ARG A 294 -4.89 23.29 -3.06
C ARG A 294 -5.91 23.98 -2.18
N ALA A 295 -6.98 23.29 -1.78
CA ALA A 295 -7.98 23.80 -0.85
C ALA A 295 -7.38 24.04 0.55
N ASP A 296 -6.61 23.09 1.10
CA ASP A 296 -5.93 23.25 2.39
C ASP A 296 -4.96 24.44 2.38
N LEU A 297 -4.19 24.61 1.30
CA LEU A 297 -3.31 25.78 1.12
C LEU A 297 -4.07 27.09 0.96
N ALA A 298 -5.22 27.10 0.30
CA ALA A 298 -6.03 28.31 0.13
C ALA A 298 -6.65 28.76 1.46
N LEU A 299 -7.07 27.82 2.30
CA LEU A 299 -7.65 28.08 3.61
C LEU A 299 -6.60 28.44 4.67
N THR A 300 -5.35 28.01 4.50
CA THR A 300 -4.37 28.04 5.60
C THR A 300 -3.02 28.66 5.27
N GLY A 301 -2.73 28.90 3.98
CA GLY A 301 -1.47 29.45 3.52
C GLY A 301 -1.44 30.97 3.46
N SER A 302 -0.23 31.52 3.49
CA SER A 302 0.00 32.94 3.22
C SER A 302 -0.29 33.28 1.75
N ARG A 303 -0.96 34.41 1.48
CA ARG A 303 -1.36 34.81 0.12
C ARG A 303 -0.12 35.27 -0.68
N GLY A 304 0.14 34.65 -1.83
CA GLY A 304 1.15 35.10 -2.81
C GLY A 304 2.17 34.03 -3.26
N SER A 305 2.65 34.16 -4.51
CA SER A 305 3.63 33.24 -5.15
C SER A 305 4.97 33.17 -4.39
N ARG A 306 5.49 34.31 -3.91
CA ARG A 306 6.75 34.37 -3.14
C ARG A 306 6.60 33.76 -1.74
N ALA A 307 5.47 34.03 -1.07
CA ALA A 307 5.19 33.50 0.25
C ALA A 307 5.07 31.95 0.23
N ARG A 308 4.46 31.40 -0.83
CA ARG A 308 4.43 29.94 -1.08
C ARG A 308 5.81 29.33 -1.31
N ARG A 309 6.68 29.96 -2.11
CA ARG A 309 8.05 29.45 -2.31
C ARG A 309 8.85 29.50 -1.00
N ASN A 310 8.63 30.53 -0.18
CA ASN A 310 9.26 30.62 1.13
C ASN A 310 8.73 29.56 2.10
N GLU A 311 7.43 29.26 2.08
CA GLU A 311 6.81 28.19 2.86
C GLU A 311 7.29 26.79 2.41
N GLU A 312 7.46 26.56 1.10
CA GLU A 312 8.05 25.32 0.57
C GLU A 312 9.51 25.16 0.96
N ARG A 313 10.27 26.27 1.02
CA ARG A 313 11.65 26.29 1.49
C ARG A 313 11.76 26.09 3.00
N SER A 314 10.80 26.60 3.77
CA SER A 314 10.74 26.46 5.23
C SER A 314 10.04 25.19 5.71
N ALA A 315 9.40 24.42 4.82
CA ALA A 315 8.87 23.08 5.09
C ALA A 315 10.00 22.08 5.36
N VAL A 316 10.60 22.21 6.54
CA VAL A 316 11.75 21.44 7.01
C VAL A 316 11.36 20.74 8.31
N ARG A 317 10.48 19.75 8.21
CA ARG A 317 10.51 18.66 9.19
C ARG A 317 11.44 17.57 8.65
N PRO A 318 12.68 17.47 9.14
CA PRO A 318 13.59 16.42 8.70
C PRO A 318 13.08 15.09 9.23
N GLU A 319 12.53 14.26 8.35
CA GLU A 319 12.35 12.84 8.62
C GLU A 319 13.53 12.06 8.01
N PRO A 320 13.90 10.92 8.61
CA PRO A 320 14.97 10.08 8.10
C PRO A 320 14.63 9.56 6.69
N SER A 321 15.67 9.46 5.85
CA SER A 321 15.55 8.89 4.51
C SER A 321 14.95 7.48 4.52
N ARG A 322 14.41 7.03 3.38
CA ARG A 322 13.69 5.75 3.25
C ARG A 322 14.44 4.54 3.84
N THR A 323 15.77 4.55 3.78
CA THR A 323 16.65 3.46 4.23
C THR A 323 17.10 3.60 5.69
N ARG A 324 16.53 4.55 6.42
CA ARG A 324 16.77 4.77 7.86
C ARG A 324 15.51 4.45 8.66
N PRO A 325 15.64 4.00 9.91
CA PRO A 325 14.49 3.77 10.77
C PRO A 325 13.75 5.09 11.03
N LEU A 326 12.42 5.01 11.15
CA LEU A 326 11.54 6.12 11.52
C LEU A 326 11.47 6.37 13.03
N LEU A 327 11.73 5.31 13.81
CA LEU A 327 11.67 5.25 15.27
C LEU A 327 13.07 5.03 15.82
#